data_AF-A0A7L2ABA9-F1
#
_entry.id   AF-A0A7L2ABA9-F1
#
_cell.length_a   1.000
_cell.length_b   1.000
_cell.length_c   1.000
_cell.angle_alpha   90.00
_cell.angle_beta   90.00
_cell.angle_gamma   90.00
#
_symmetry.space_group_name_H-M   'P 1'
#
loop_
_entity.id
_entity.type
_entity.pdbx_description
1 polymer ?
#
loop_
_entity_poly.entity_id
_entity_poly.type
_entity_poly.pdbx_seq_one_letter_code
_entity_poly.pdbx_strand_id
1 'polypeptide(L)'
;PDPRRVFVALGFGFFAELTLPEALRHLERRNALLQRLSDSLTRDGAKIRAHIRLVLEVTPPPFTWPRPLYLATPPLTCGPRPQCSSPPPPRACGSCRGCRTPPS
;
A
#
# COMPACT_ATOMS: atom_id res chain seq x y z
N PRO A 1 -29.64 -5.34 27.79
CA PRO A 1 -28.62 -4.83 26.86
C PRO A 1 -29.15 -3.57 26.20
N ASP A 2 -28.50 -2.42 26.43
CA ASP A 2 -28.97 -1.14 25.90
C ASP A 2 -28.45 -0.93 24.48
N PRO A 3 -29.31 -0.83 23.46
CA PRO A 3 -28.88 -0.70 22.06
C PRO A 3 -28.19 0.65 21.75
N ARG A 4 -28.14 1.56 22.72
CA ARG A 4 -27.52 2.89 22.62
C ARG A 4 -26.05 2.91 23.05
N ARG A 5 -25.56 1.81 23.62
CA ARG A 5 -24.20 1.67 24.14
C ARG A 5 -23.47 0.55 23.41
N VAL A 6 -22.18 0.77 23.15
CA VAL A 6 -21.31 -0.17 22.43
C VAL A 6 -20.02 -0.36 23.20
N PHE A 7 -19.50 -1.59 23.19
CA PHE A 7 -18.20 -1.89 23.78
C PHE A 7 -17.09 -1.66 22.76
N VAL A 8 -16.15 -0.78 23.11
CA VAL A 8 -14.99 -0.46 22.25
C VAL A 8 -13.73 -0.99 22.92
N ALA A 9 -12.94 -1.74 22.17
CA ALA A 9 -11.66 -2.27 22.64
C ALA A 9 -10.64 -1.13 22.82
N LEU A 10 -10.15 -0.94 24.04
CA LEU A 10 -9.09 0.03 24.34
C LEU A 10 -7.70 -0.55 24.09
N GLY A 11 -7.55 -1.86 24.22
CA GLY A 11 -6.28 -2.58 24.10
C GLY A 11 -6.01 -3.41 25.36
N PHE A 12 -5.00 -4.28 25.32
CA PHE A 12 -4.59 -5.12 26.47
C PHE A 12 -5.74 -5.93 27.12
N GLY A 13 -6.77 -6.29 26.34
CA GLY A 13 -7.94 -7.01 26.84
C GLY A 13 -8.99 -6.15 27.55
N PHE A 14 -8.82 -4.82 27.59
CA PHE A 14 -9.80 -3.91 28.20
C PHE A 14 -10.80 -3.37 27.18
N PHE A 15 -12.05 -3.26 27.62
CA PHE A 15 -13.18 -2.73 26.86
C PHE A 15 -13.84 -1.60 27.65
N ALA A 16 -14.28 -0.57 26.95
CA ALA A 16 -15.09 0.50 27.53
C ALA A 16 -16.48 0.51 26.90
N GLU A 17 -17.50 0.68 27.74
CA GLU A 17 -18.86 0.92 27.29
C GLU A 17 -19.04 2.39 26.97
N LEU A 18 -19.23 2.72 25.70
CA LEU A 18 -19.35 4.09 25.21
C LEU A 18 -20.70 4.29 24.52
N THR A 19 -21.15 5.54 24.46
CA THR A 19 -22.27 5.89 23.58
C THR A 19 -21.82 5.86 22.12
N LEU A 20 -22.77 5.67 21.19
CA LEU A 20 -22.49 5.69 19.75
C LEU A 20 -21.65 6.89 19.28
N PRO A 21 -21.99 8.16 19.61
CA PRO A 21 -21.19 9.30 19.15
C PRO A 21 -19.76 9.31 19.74
N GLU A 22 -19.56 8.86 20.97
CA GLU A 22 -18.24 8.76 21.59
C GLU A 22 -17.38 7.69 20.91
N ALA A 23 -17.98 6.54 20.58
CA ALA A 23 -17.30 5.47 19.86
C ALA A 23 -16.83 5.91 18.47
N LEU A 24 -17.66 6.68 17.75
CA LEU A 24 -17.28 7.25 16.45
C LEU A 24 -16.11 8.23 16.59
N ARG A 25 -16.15 9.13 17.58
CA ARG A 25 -15.03 10.06 17.87
C ARG A 25 -13.75 9.34 18.31
N HIS A 26 -13.88 8.17 18.93
CA HIS A 26 -12.73 7.32 19.27
C HIS A 26 -12.12 6.67 18.02
N LEU A 27 -12.95 6.16 17.12
CA LEU A 27 -12.52 5.56 15.86
C LEU A 27 -11.83 6.59 14.94
N GLU A 28 -12.41 7.78 14.80
CA GLU A 28 -11.84 8.87 14.00
C GLU A 28 -10.45 9.27 14.51
N ARG A 29 -10.29 9.41 15.83
CA ARG A 29 -8.98 9.71 16.44
C ARG A 29 -7.95 8.61 16.16
N ARG A 30 -8.33 7.34 16.26
CA ARG A 30 -7.44 6.22 15.94
C ARG A 30 -7.07 6.18 14.46
N ASN A 31 -8.03 6.43 13.58
CA ASN A 31 -7.77 6.48 12.15
C ASN A 31 -6.79 7.61 11.79
N ALA A 32 -7.01 8.81 12.33
CA ALA A 32 -6.11 9.95 12.13
C ALA A 32 -4.69 9.68 12.67
N LEU A 33 -4.57 9.02 13.82
CA LEU A 33 -3.26 8.62 14.36
C LEU A 33 -2.55 7.62 13.44
N LEU A 34 -3.25 6.56 13.01
CA LEU A 34 -2.69 5.54 12.12
C LEU A 34 -2.27 6.12 10.77
N GLN A 35 -3.06 7.04 10.20
CA GLN A 35 -2.69 7.75 8.98
C GLN A 35 -1.40 8.57 9.16
N ARG A 36 -1.30 9.36 10.24
CA ARG A 36 -0.08 10.14 10.53
C ARG A 36 1.16 9.26 10.68
N LEU A 37 1.03 8.13 11.38
CA LEU A 37 2.12 7.17 11.55
C LEU A 37 2.51 6.54 10.22
N SER A 38 1.53 6.12 9.42
CA SER A 38 1.75 5.59 8.07
C SER A 38 2.50 6.58 7.18
N ASP A 39 2.10 7.86 7.20
CA ASP A 39 2.74 8.92 6.42
C ASP A 39 4.19 9.16 6.88
N SER A 40 4.43 9.19 8.20
CA SER A 40 5.78 9.32 8.74
C SER A 40 6.67 8.17 8.29
N LEU A 41 6.24 6.92 8.50
CA LEU A 41 7.01 5.74 8.13
C LEU A 41 7.24 5.66 6.61
N THR A 42 6.28 6.12 5.81
CA THR A 42 6.45 6.20 4.36
C THR A 42 7.54 7.20 3.97
N ARG A 43 7.58 8.38 4.61
CA ARG A 43 8.62 9.39 4.39
C ARG A 43 9.98 8.90 4.86
N ASP A 44 10.05 8.29 6.03
CA ASP A 44 11.29 7.75 6.58
C ASP A 44 11.85 6.62 5.71
N GLY A 45 10.97 5.72 5.24
CA GLY A 45 11.34 4.68 4.28
C GLY A 45 11.87 5.25 2.96
N ALA A 46 11.26 6.33 2.44
CA ALA A 46 11.75 7.00 1.24
C ALA A 46 13.12 7.66 1.46
N LYS A 47 13.33 8.28 2.63
CA LYS A 47 14.60 8.88 3.02
C LYS A 47 15.71 7.83 3.07
N ILE A 48 15.49 6.69 3.70
CA ILE A 48 16.47 5.60 3.78
C ILE A 48 16.83 5.10 2.38
N ARG A 49 15.83 4.84 1.52
CA ARG A 49 16.07 4.40 0.13
C ARG A 49 16.91 5.41 -0.66
N ALA A 50 16.63 6.70 -0.50
CA ALA A 50 17.39 7.76 -1.16
C ALA A 50 18.85 7.82 -0.68
N HIS A 51 19.09 7.67 0.64
CA HIS A 51 20.45 7.67 1.19
C HIS A 51 21.26 6.48 0.67
N ILE A 52 20.67 5.28 0.65
CA ILE A 52 21.31 4.08 0.09
C ILE A 52 21.64 4.32 -1.39
N ARG A 53 20.69 4.84 -2.16
CA ARG A 53 20.91 5.10 -3.59
C ARG A 53 22.04 6.09 -3.80
N LEU A 54 22.10 7.17 -3.02
CA LEU A 54 23.16 8.17 -3.12
C LEU A 54 24.54 7.55 -2.88
N VAL A 55 24.68 6.71 -1.85
CA VAL A 55 25.95 6.01 -1.56
C VAL A 55 26.36 5.09 -2.73
N LEU A 56 25.40 4.39 -3.32
CA LEU A 56 25.65 3.47 -4.43
C LEU A 56 25.91 4.16 -5.78
N GLU A 57 25.37 5.36 -6.03
CA GLU A 57 25.64 6.11 -7.26
C GLU A 57 27.00 6.83 -7.24
N VAL A 58 27.43 7.30 -6.05
CA VAL A 58 28.74 7.95 -5.87
C VAL A 58 29.88 6.93 -5.82
N THR A 59 29.57 5.67 -5.52
CA THR A 59 30.51 4.56 -5.58
C THR A 59 30.25 3.79 -6.87
N PRO A 60 30.89 4.13 -8.00
CA PRO A 60 30.77 3.31 -9.20
C PRO A 60 31.18 1.88 -8.82
N PRO A 61 30.35 0.85 -9.10
CA PRO A 61 30.72 -0.51 -8.74
C PRO A 61 32.04 -0.84 -9.47
N PRO A 62 33.07 -1.36 -8.78
CA PRO A 62 34.30 -1.82 -9.44
C PRO A 62 34.06 -3.03 -10.36
N PHE A 63 32.85 -3.57 -10.39
CA PHE A 63 32.47 -4.73 -11.16
C PHE A 63 31.10 -4.53 -11.82
N THR A 64 31.11 -4.12 -13.08
CA THR A 64 30.00 -4.41 -13.99
C THR A 64 30.07 -5.89 -14.36
N TRP A 65 29.69 -6.78 -13.44
CA TRP A 65 29.31 -8.12 -13.88
C TRP A 65 28.11 -7.93 -14.83
N PRO A 66 28.16 -8.44 -16.07
CA PRO A 66 26.96 -8.47 -16.91
C PRO A 66 25.86 -9.14 -16.09
N ARG A 67 24.68 -8.51 -16.02
CA ARG A 67 23.50 -9.12 -15.38
C ARG A 67 23.41 -10.55 -15.90
N PRO A 68 23.44 -11.57 -15.03
CA PRO A 68 23.33 -12.93 -15.50
C PRO A 68 22.02 -13.06 -16.29
N LEU A 69 22.09 -13.69 -17.46
CA LEU A 69 20.94 -13.82 -18.38
C LEU A 69 19.69 -14.41 -17.70
N TYR A 70 19.85 -15.14 -16.59
CA TYR A 70 18.75 -15.70 -15.80
C TYR A 70 18.01 -14.68 -14.90
N LEU A 71 18.57 -13.49 -14.64
CA LEU A 71 17.94 -12.37 -13.91
C LEU A 71 17.48 -11.24 -14.85
N ALA A 72 17.59 -11.45 -16.16
CA ALA A 72 16.87 -10.64 -17.13
C ALA A 72 15.38 -11.01 -17.00
N THR A 73 14.64 -10.26 -16.19
CA THR A 73 13.19 -10.24 -16.30
C THR A 73 12.89 -9.92 -17.76
N PRO A 74 12.26 -10.81 -18.54
CA PRO A 74 11.87 -10.45 -19.88
C PRO A 74 11.01 -9.18 -19.77
N PRO A 75 11.16 -8.21 -20.67
CA PRO A 75 10.23 -7.09 -20.71
C PRO A 75 8.85 -7.72 -20.78
N LEU A 76 7.95 -7.34 -19.85
CA LEU A 76 6.53 -7.57 -20.01
C LEU A 76 6.12 -6.72 -21.22
N THR A 77 6.42 -7.21 -22.42
CA THR A 77 5.81 -6.73 -23.64
C THR A 77 4.35 -7.13 -23.50
N CYS A 78 3.50 -6.18 -23.15
CA CYS A 78 2.10 -6.26 -23.49
C CYS A 78 2.05 -6.47 -25.00
N GLY A 79 1.87 -7.72 -25.43
CA GLY A 79 1.58 -8.03 -26.83
C GLY A 79 0.34 -7.26 -27.30
N PRO A 80 0.15 -7.09 -28.62
CA PRO A 80 -1.04 -6.43 -29.13
C PRO A 80 -2.28 -7.13 -28.58
N ARG A 81 -3.11 -6.34 -27.94
CA ARG A 81 -4.38 -6.69 -27.30
C ARG A 81 -5.18 -7.61 -28.24
N PRO A 82 -5.47 -8.88 -27.90
CA PRO A 82 -6.54 -9.57 -28.60
C PRO A 82 -7.80 -8.76 -28.32
N GLN A 83 -8.54 -8.41 -29.38
CA GLN A 83 -9.78 -7.66 -29.24
C GLN A 83 -10.70 -8.47 -28.32
N CYS A 84 -10.89 -7.98 -27.08
CA CYS A 84 -11.78 -8.60 -26.11
C CYS A 84 -13.22 -8.39 -26.57
N SER A 85 -13.71 -9.26 -27.45
CA SER A 85 -15.13 -9.44 -27.73
C SER A 85 -15.73 -10.35 -26.66
N SER A 86 -15.74 -9.89 -25.40
CA SER A 86 -16.63 -10.30 -24.28
C SER A 86 -16.10 -9.77 -22.93
N PRO A 87 -16.97 -9.39 -21.97
CA PRO A 87 -16.55 -8.96 -20.64
C PRO A 87 -16.05 -10.14 -19.77
N PRO A 88 -14.95 -10.01 -19.01
CA PRO A 88 -14.44 -11.07 -18.14
C PRO A 88 -15.19 -11.15 -16.79
N PRO A 89 -15.23 -12.34 -16.15
CA PRO A 89 -15.82 -12.51 -14.82
C PRO A 89 -15.03 -11.78 -13.72
N PRO A 90 -15.67 -11.44 -12.58
CA PRO A 90 -15.22 -10.39 -11.64
C PRO A 90 -13.99 -10.72 -10.78
N ARG A 91 -13.19 -11.73 -11.10
CA ARG A 91 -12.08 -12.20 -10.23
C ARG A 91 -10.69 -12.20 -10.85
N ALA A 92 -10.52 -11.76 -12.10
CA ALA A 92 -9.21 -11.76 -12.76
C ALA A 92 -8.69 -10.34 -13.04
N CYS A 93 -8.45 -9.53 -12.00
CA CYS A 93 -7.58 -8.35 -12.15
C CYS A 93 -6.97 -7.95 -10.79
N GLY A 94 -6.17 -8.83 -10.21
CA GLY A 94 -5.44 -8.57 -8.96
C GLY A 94 -4.05 -7.96 -9.14
N SER A 95 -3.55 -7.77 -10.37
CA SER A 95 -2.11 -7.47 -10.57
C SER A 95 -1.76 -6.42 -11.62
N CYS A 96 -2.73 -5.66 -12.16
CA CYS A 96 -2.42 -4.55 -13.06
C CYS A 96 -2.42 -3.23 -12.27
N ARG A 97 -1.28 -2.94 -11.63
CA ARG A 97 -1.01 -1.63 -11.01
C ARG A 97 -0.75 -0.61 -12.13
N GLY A 98 -1.81 -0.19 -12.84
CA GLY A 98 -1.67 0.70 -14.01
C GLY A 98 -2.95 1.14 -14.73
N CYS A 99 -4.13 0.62 -14.40
CA CYS A 99 -5.38 1.07 -15.01
C CYS A 99 -5.91 2.34 -14.32
N ARG A 100 -5.30 3.51 -14.58
CA ARG A 100 -6.01 4.78 -14.38
C ARG A 100 -6.95 4.96 -15.57
N THR A 101 -8.25 4.88 -15.34
CA THR A 101 -9.23 5.41 -16.29
C THR A 101 -9.00 6.92 -16.43
N PRO A 102 -8.94 7.49 -17.65
CA PRO A 102 -8.93 8.94 -17.81
C PRO A 102 -10.26 9.52 -17.32
N PRO A 103 -10.26 10.70 -16.67
CA PRO A 103 -11.51 11.36 -16.32
C PRO A 103 -12.23 11.84 -17.58
N SER A 104 -13.56 11.74 -17.53
CA SER A 104 -14.55 12.18 -18.51
C SER A 104 -14.54 13.68 -18.74
#